data_AF-A0A1B6EJ63-F1
#
_entry.id   AF-A0A1B6EJ63-F1
#
_cell.length_a   1.000
_cell.length_b   1.000
_cell.length_c   1.000
_cell.angle_alpha   90.00
_cell.angle_beta   90.00
_cell.angle_gamma   90.00
#
_symmetry.space_group_name_H-M   'P 1'
#
loop_
_entity.id
_entity.type
_entity.pdbx_description
1 polymer ?
#
loop_
_entity_poly.entity_id
_entity_poly.type
_entity_poly.pdbx_seq_one_letter_code
_entity_poly.pdbx_strand_id
1 'polypeptide(L)'
;SSYPSTWMALFQITLGDYNYAELANTTYPALSKAVFLIFMVLVPILLLNMLIAMMGNTYAHVIEQSEKEWVKQWAKIVVSLERAVNQADCHQYLQEYSIKLGPGDDPSTEQRG
;
A
#
# COMPACT_ATOMS: atom_id res chain seq x y z
N SER A 1 -37.63 6.16 26.59
CA SER A 1 -36.21 5.84 26.39
C SER A 1 -35.79 6.30 25.00
N SER A 2 -34.72 7.07 24.90
CA SER A 2 -34.31 7.75 23.67
C SER A 2 -33.65 6.76 22.71
N TYR A 3 -34.15 6.63 21.47
CA TYR A 3 -33.53 5.77 20.45
C TYR A 3 -32.00 5.98 20.27
N PRO A 4 -31.47 7.22 20.31
CA PRO A 4 -30.03 7.48 20.24
C PRO A 4 -29.21 6.82 21.34
N SER A 5 -29.72 6.76 22.58
CA SER A 5 -28.97 6.14 23.68
C SER A 5 -28.87 4.61 23.50
N THR A 6 -29.92 3.98 22.95
CA THR A 6 -29.89 2.54 22.65
C THR A 6 -28.92 2.22 21.52
N TRP A 7 -28.89 3.04 20.47
CA TRP A 7 -27.90 2.88 19.39
C TRP A 7 -26.46 3.05 19.89
N MET A 8 -26.21 4.05 20.74
CA MET A 8 -24.87 4.29 21.28
C MET A 8 -24.41 3.14 22.19
N ALA A 9 -25.32 2.61 23.02
CA ALA A 9 -25.04 1.44 23.85
C ALA A 9 -24.68 0.21 23.00
N LEU A 10 -25.40 -0.03 21.88
CA LEU A 10 -25.08 -1.12 20.95
C LEU A 10 -23.69 -0.94 20.30
N PHE A 11 -23.33 0.29 19.96
CA PHE A 11 -22.02 0.61 19.41
C PHE A 11 -20.89 0.38 20.41
N GLN A 12 -21.05 0.88 21.64
CA GLN A 12 -20.10 0.69 22.75
C GLN A 12 -19.88 -0.79 23.06
N ILE A 13 -20.96 -1.57 23.11
CA ILE A 13 -20.91 -3.03 23.27
C ILE A 13 -20.11 -3.67 22.11
N THR A 14 -20.29 -3.21 20.87
CA THR A 14 -19.54 -3.74 19.73
C THR A 14 -18.04 -3.41 19.81
N LEU A 15 -17.67 -2.27 20.42
CA LEU A 15 -16.28 -1.88 20.66
C LEU A 15 -15.63 -2.55 21.88
N GLY A 16 -16.42 -3.28 22.68
CA GLY A 16 -15.93 -4.02 23.85
C GLY A 16 -16.25 -3.40 25.21
N ASP A 17 -17.04 -2.33 25.25
CA ASP A 17 -17.51 -1.72 26.50
C ASP A 17 -18.85 -2.35 26.93
N TYR A 18 -18.78 -3.24 27.92
CA TYR A 18 -19.91 -4.07 28.36
C TYR A 18 -20.47 -3.61 29.70
N ASN A 19 -21.67 -3.02 29.68
CA ASN A 19 -22.41 -2.75 30.91
C ASN A 19 -23.18 -4.00 31.39
N TYR A 20 -22.50 -4.90 32.09
CA TYR A 20 -23.10 -6.14 32.63
C TYR A 20 -24.27 -5.89 33.61
N ALA A 21 -24.35 -4.71 34.24
CA ALA A 21 -25.40 -4.36 35.17
C ALA A 21 -26.76 -4.14 34.49
N GLU A 22 -26.77 -3.67 33.24
CA GLU A 22 -28.01 -3.52 32.46
C GLU A 22 -28.55 -4.88 31.98
N LEU A 23 -27.65 -5.79 31.61
CA LEU A 23 -28.02 -7.14 31.15
C LEU A 23 -28.59 -8.02 32.27
N ALA A 24 -28.25 -7.73 33.53
CA ALA A 24 -28.78 -8.42 34.72
C ALA A 24 -30.16 -7.89 35.15
N ASN A 25 -30.53 -6.68 34.76
CA ASN A 25 -31.81 -6.04 35.12
C ASN A 25 -32.96 -6.36 34.15
N THR A 26 -32.75 -7.23 33.14
CA THR A 26 -33.79 -7.60 32.18
C THR A 26 -34.69 -8.73 32.72
N THR A 27 -35.93 -8.77 32.25
CA THR A 27 -36.95 -9.76 32.66
C THR A 27 -36.52 -11.22 32.44
N TYR A 28 -35.62 -11.47 31.48
CA TYR A 28 -35.10 -12.80 31.14
C TYR A 28 -33.56 -12.81 31.06
N PRO A 29 -32.86 -12.78 32.20
CA PRO A 29 -31.41 -12.60 32.23
C PRO A 29 -30.65 -13.78 31.60
N ALA A 30 -31.20 -15.00 31.66
CA ALA A 30 -30.59 -16.18 31.04
C ALA A 30 -30.60 -16.10 29.50
N LEU A 31 -31.73 -15.68 28.92
CA LEU A 31 -31.89 -15.55 27.48
C LEU A 31 -31.01 -14.41 26.94
N SER A 32 -31.01 -13.25 27.60
CA SER A 32 -30.18 -12.11 27.22
C SER A 32 -28.69 -12.44 27.25
N LYS A 33 -28.21 -13.17 28.27
CA LYS A 33 -26.82 -13.64 28.35
C LYS A 33 -26.45 -14.62 27.23
N ALA A 34 -27.33 -15.56 26.89
CA ALA A 34 -27.08 -16.53 25.82
C ALA A 34 -26.93 -15.85 24.45
N VAL A 35 -27.87 -14.95 24.10
CA VAL A 35 -27.82 -14.19 22.85
C VAL A 35 -26.58 -13.29 22.79
N PHE A 36 -26.24 -12.64 23.91
CA PHE A 36 -25.04 -11.81 24.02
C PHE A 36 -23.75 -12.61 23.80
N LEU A 37 -23.64 -13.81 24.37
CA LEU A 37 -22.46 -14.68 24.22
C LEU A 37 -22.31 -15.19 22.78
N ILE A 38 -23.42 -15.54 22.13
CA ILE A 38 -23.42 -15.90 20.70
C ILE A 38 -22.97 -14.70 19.85
N PHE A 39 -23.49 -13.51 20.13
CA PHE A 39 -23.11 -12.27 19.43
C PHE A 39 -21.62 -11.94 19.62
N MET A 40 -21.08 -12.10 20.83
CA MET A 40 -19.66 -11.91 21.16
C MET A 40 -18.72 -12.79 20.33
N VAL A 41 -19.15 -13.99 19.96
CA VAL A 41 -18.33 -14.92 19.16
C VAL A 41 -18.54 -14.68 17.67
N LEU A 42 -19.78 -14.46 17.22
CA LEU A 42 -20.09 -14.29 15.80
C LEU A 42 -19.53 -12.99 15.22
N VAL A 43 -19.59 -11.87 15.94
CA VAL A 43 -19.15 -10.57 15.42
C VAL A 43 -17.66 -10.56 15.08
N PRO A 44 -16.73 -10.97 15.96
CA PRO A 44 -15.32 -11.07 15.62
C PRO A 44 -15.04 -12.04 14.48
N ILE A 45 -15.76 -13.17 14.39
CA ILE A 45 -15.58 -14.13 13.27
C ILE A 45 -15.96 -13.49 11.94
N LEU A 46 -17.08 -12.75 11.89
CA LEU A 46 -17.51 -12.04 10.68
C LEU A 46 -16.57 -10.90 10.31
N LEU A 47 -16.13 -10.11 11.30
CA LEU A 47 -15.16 -9.03 11.09
C LEU A 47 -13.82 -9.58 10.61
N LEU A 48 -13.34 -10.69 11.17
CA LEU A 48 -12.12 -11.37 10.76
C LEU A 48 -12.27 -11.94 9.34
N ASN A 49 -13.41 -12.53 8.99
CA ASN A 49 -13.67 -12.99 7.63
C ASN A 49 -13.67 -11.83 6.62
N MET A 50 -14.26 -10.68 6.98
CA MET A 50 -14.23 -9.48 6.14
C MET A 50 -12.84 -8.84 6.05
N LEU A 51 -12.07 -8.84 7.15
CA LEU A 51 -10.71 -8.32 7.20
C LEU A 51 -9.74 -9.21 6.42
N ILE A 52 -9.85 -10.54 6.54
CA ILE A 52 -9.08 -11.50 5.74
C ILE A 52 -9.52 -11.47 4.28
N ALA A 53 -10.81 -11.28 3.97
CA ALA A 53 -11.26 -11.14 2.58
C ALA A 53 -10.76 -9.84 1.96
N MET A 54 -10.81 -8.72 2.68
CA MET A 54 -10.25 -7.45 2.22
C MET A 54 -8.73 -7.56 2.09
N MET A 55 -8.05 -8.16 3.07
CA MET A 55 -6.62 -8.43 2.99
C MET A 55 -6.30 -9.42 1.89
N GLY A 56 -7.07 -10.47 1.64
CA GLY A 56 -6.81 -11.49 0.62
C GLY A 56 -7.09 -10.99 -0.79
N ASN A 57 -8.15 -10.20 -0.98
CA ASN A 57 -8.46 -9.49 -2.22
C ASN A 57 -7.41 -8.40 -2.50
N THR A 58 -7.01 -7.61 -1.50
CA THR A 58 -5.87 -6.68 -1.68
C THR A 58 -4.54 -7.40 -1.77
N TYR A 59 -4.30 -8.54 -1.14
CA TYR A 59 -3.01 -9.25 -1.21
C TYR A 59 -2.78 -9.78 -2.62
N ALA A 60 -3.79 -10.43 -3.21
CA ALA A 60 -3.70 -10.93 -4.57
C ALA A 60 -3.65 -9.78 -5.60
N HIS A 61 -4.46 -8.73 -5.41
CA HIS A 61 -4.54 -7.61 -6.35
C HIS A 61 -3.35 -6.65 -6.25
N VAL A 62 -2.89 -6.33 -5.03
CA VAL A 62 -1.73 -5.47 -4.78
C VAL A 62 -0.46 -6.16 -5.26
N ILE A 63 -0.27 -7.47 -5.09
CA ILE A 63 0.97 -8.11 -5.60
C ILE A 63 1.02 -8.06 -7.14
N GLU A 64 -0.07 -8.37 -7.84
CA GLU A 64 -0.07 -8.40 -9.31
C GLU A 64 -0.10 -7.00 -9.95
N GLN A 65 -0.83 -6.06 -9.34
CA GLN A 65 -0.90 -4.69 -9.85
C GLN A 65 0.26 -3.81 -9.42
N SER A 66 0.82 -4.01 -8.21
CA SER A 66 1.94 -3.16 -7.74
C SER A 66 3.18 -3.36 -8.58
N GLU A 67 3.45 -4.55 -9.13
CA GLU A 67 4.60 -4.73 -10.03
C GLU A 67 4.41 -3.93 -11.33
N LYS A 68 3.21 -3.98 -11.92
CA LYS A 68 2.89 -3.23 -13.15
C LYS A 68 2.92 -1.71 -12.90
N GLU A 69 2.39 -1.25 -11.77
CA GLU A 69 2.41 0.15 -11.39
C GLU A 69 3.81 0.64 -11.02
N TRP A 70 4.62 -0.19 -10.37
CA TRP A 70 6.01 0.10 -10.04
C TRP A 70 6.84 0.36 -11.30
N VAL A 71 6.75 -0.53 -12.31
CA VAL A 71 7.47 -0.36 -13.57
C VAL A 71 7.01 0.91 -14.30
N LYS A 72 5.71 1.21 -14.27
CA LYS A 72 5.16 2.44 -14.86
C LYS A 72 5.67 3.70 -14.16
N GLN A 73 5.74 3.69 -12.82
CA GLN A 73 6.30 4.80 -12.05
C GLN A 73 7.79 4.96 -12.31
N TRP A 74 8.54 3.86 -12.37
CA TRP A 74 9.96 3.86 -12.69
C TRP A 74 10.23 4.45 -14.08
N ALA A 75 9.51 3.99 -15.11
CA ALA A 75 9.63 4.55 -16.46
C ALA A 75 9.30 6.05 -16.50
N LYS A 76 8.28 6.49 -15.75
CA LYS A 76 7.94 7.92 -15.63
C LYS A 76 9.04 8.72 -14.97
N ILE A 77 9.70 8.19 -13.94
CA ILE A 77 10.85 8.82 -13.28
C ILE A 77 12.01 8.92 -14.25
N VAL A 78 12.38 7.83 -14.94
CA VAL A 78 13.47 7.80 -15.92
C VAL A 78 13.22 8.82 -17.03
N VAL A 79 12.04 8.83 -17.65
CA VAL A 79 11.69 9.81 -18.70
C VAL A 79 11.70 11.24 -18.16
N SER A 80 11.25 11.45 -16.92
CA SER A 80 11.29 12.79 -16.31
C SER A 80 12.73 13.25 -16.04
N LEU A 81 13.62 12.32 -15.70
CA LEU A 81 15.04 12.60 -15.47
C LEU A 81 15.77 12.87 -16.78
N GLU A 82 15.53 12.07 -17.82
CA GLU A 82 16.05 12.31 -19.18
C GLU A 82 15.59 13.66 -19.73
N ARG A 83 14.34 14.06 -19.47
CA ARG A 83 13.81 15.37 -19.88
C ARG A 83 14.30 16.53 -19.01
N ALA A 84 14.59 16.29 -17.73
CA ALA A 84 15.17 17.29 -16.84
C ALA A 84 16.66 17.51 -17.14
N VAL A 85 17.38 16.47 -17.57
CA VAL A 85 18.78 16.52 -18.06
C VAL A 85 18.81 17.02 -19.51
N ASN A 86 18.13 18.14 -19.76
CA ASN A 86 17.92 18.77 -21.06
C ASN A 86 19.11 18.64 -22.03
N GLN A 87 18.80 18.34 -23.31
CA GLN A 87 19.74 18.07 -24.42
C GLN A 87 20.88 19.08 -24.61
N ALA A 88 20.81 20.26 -23.98
CA ALA A 88 21.88 21.26 -23.95
C ALA A 88 23.14 20.75 -23.23
N ASP A 89 23.00 20.04 -22.11
CA ASP A 89 24.15 19.48 -21.38
C ASP A 89 24.71 18.26 -22.12
N CYS A 90 23.86 17.46 -22.78
CA CYS A 90 24.30 16.32 -23.59
C CYS A 90 25.21 16.75 -24.75
N HIS A 91 24.90 17.86 -25.45
CA HIS A 91 25.80 18.40 -26.48
C HIS A 91 27.09 18.96 -25.87
N GLN A 92 27.05 19.56 -24.68
CA GLN A 92 28.24 20.06 -24.01
C GLN A 92 29.15 18.93 -23.52
N TYR A 93 28.59 17.88 -22.91
CA TYR A 93 29.33 16.67 -22.55
C TYR A 93 29.88 15.93 -23.77
N LEU A 94 29.13 15.86 -24.89
CA LEU A 94 29.60 15.23 -26.12
C LEU A 94 30.73 16.04 -26.80
N GLN A 95 30.71 17.37 -26.67
CA GLN A 95 31.81 18.24 -27.12
C GLN A 95 33.03 18.16 -26.20
N GLU A 96 32.84 18.10 -24.87
CA GLU A 96 33.92 18.04 -23.88
C GLU A 96 34.62 16.67 -23.82
N TYR A 97 33.90 15.57 -24.10
CA TYR A 97 34.45 14.23 -24.32
C TYR A 97 34.89 13.96 -25.77
N SER A 98 34.71 14.91 -26.69
CA SER A 98 35.31 14.80 -28.02
C SER A 98 36.82 14.94 -27.89
N ILE A 99 37.50 13.81 -27.72
CA ILE A 99 38.94 13.74 -27.84
C ILE A 99 39.26 14.26 -29.25
N LYS A 100 40.04 15.33 -29.33
CA LYS A 100 40.64 15.75 -30.59
C LYS A 100 41.59 14.61 -30.92
N LEU A 101 41.19 13.71 -31.81
CA LEU A 101 42.14 12.85 -32.50
C LEU A 101 43.12 13.84 -33.12
N GLY A 102 44.33 13.89 -32.54
CA GLY A 102 45.38 14.79 -32.98
C GLY A 102 45.59 14.65 -34.48
N PRO A 103 46.22 15.64 -35.14
CA PRO A 103 46.50 15.53 -36.56
C PRO A 103 47.22 14.20 -36.75
N GLY A 104 46.64 13.34 -37.59
CA GLY A 104 47.28 12.10 -37.98
C GLY A 104 48.50 12.46 -38.79
N ASP A 105 49.60 12.72 -38.10
CA ASP A 105 50.93 12.73 -38.67
C ASP A 105 51.57 11.35 -38.38
N ASP A 106 51.86 10.70 -39.51
CA ASP A 106 52.79 9.61 -39.76
C ASP A 106 52.32 8.14 -39.63
N PRO A 107 52.07 7.46 -40.77
CA PRO A 107 51.87 6.02 -40.84
C PRO A 107 53.23 5.30 -40.89
N SER A 108 54.07 5.44 -39.87
CA SER A 108 55.40 4.80 -39.86
C SER A 108 55.95 4.63 -38.46
N THR A 109 55.44 3.67 -37.68
CA THR A 109 56.27 2.74 -36.87
C THR A 109 55.38 1.80 -36.05
N GLU A 110 55.06 0.64 -36.61
CA GLU A 110 54.85 -0.55 -35.78
C GLU A 110 55.78 -1.65 -36.32
N GLN A 111 57.04 -1.64 -35.87
CA GLN A 111 57.87 -2.83 -35.94
C GLN A 111 57.48 -3.72 -34.77
N ARG A 112 56.79 -4.82 -35.09
CA ARG A 112 56.68 -5.97 -34.20
C ARG A 112 58.03 -6.68 -34.16
N GLY A 113 58.64 -6.69 -32.98
CA GLY A 113 59.65 -7.65 -32.53
C GLY A 113 59.07 -8.49 -31.42
#